data_AF-A0A136HYK0-F1
#
_entry.id   AF-A0A136HYK0-F1
#
_cell.length_a   1.000
_cell.length_b   1.000
_cell.length_c   1.000
_cell.angle_alpha   90.00
_cell.angle_beta   90.00
_cell.angle_gamma   90.00
#
_symmetry.space_group_name_H-M   'P 1'
#
loop_
_entity.id
_entity.type
_entity.pdbx_description
1 polymer ?
#
loop_
_entity_poly.entity_id
_entity_poly.type
_entity_poly.pdbx_seq_one_letter_code
_entity_poly.pdbx_strand_id
1 'polypeptide(L)'
;MESKLKQKGRKFIDIERGQLITKVVKFSNQKSGLSKLAVDISIYLILQGNSRTIKSFFFKDLDTLAKKVADFSGRDTIPTKGAMSLALKSISNAELYKYSIDLPVKREKHGDRRGVRLTLSK
;
A
#
# COMPACT_ATOMS: atom_id res chain seq x y z
N MET A 1 -3.19 11.18 -39.32
CA MET A 1 -1.97 11.68 -38.64
C MET A 1 -2.41 12.15 -37.27
N GLU A 2 -2.15 11.33 -36.25
CA GLU A 2 -2.70 11.49 -34.90
C GLU A 2 -2.28 12.81 -34.26
N SER A 3 -3.28 13.59 -33.83
CA SER A 3 -3.05 14.75 -32.97
C SER A 3 -2.50 14.24 -31.64
N LYS A 4 -1.19 14.41 -31.44
CA LYS A 4 -0.54 14.29 -30.12
C LYS A 4 -1.10 15.37 -29.20
N LEU A 5 -2.27 15.09 -28.63
CA LEU A 5 -2.74 15.73 -27.40
C LEU A 5 -1.63 15.52 -26.36
N LYS A 6 -0.80 16.56 -26.15
CA LYS A 6 0.14 16.62 -25.05
C LYS A 6 -0.69 16.37 -23.79
N GLN A 7 -0.61 15.16 -23.25
CA GLN A 7 -1.13 14.84 -21.93
C GLN A 7 -0.42 15.76 -20.94
N LYS A 8 -1.01 16.93 -20.65
CA LYS A 8 -0.74 17.76 -19.48
C LYS A 8 -1.28 17.06 -18.23
N GLY A 9 -0.98 15.76 -18.10
CA GLY A 9 -1.19 15.03 -16.86
C GLY A 9 -0.16 15.53 -15.86
N ARG A 10 -0.62 15.81 -14.63
CA ARG A 10 0.25 16.09 -13.48
C ARG A 10 1.17 14.88 -13.31
N LYS A 11 2.37 14.93 -13.89
CA LYS A 11 3.40 13.93 -13.60
C LYS A 11 3.76 14.12 -12.13
N PHE A 12 3.58 13.08 -11.33
CA PHE A 12 4.27 13.04 -10.05
C PHE A 12 5.77 13.20 -10.36
N ILE A 13 6.45 14.04 -9.58
CA ILE A 13 7.90 14.25 -9.69
C ILE A 13 8.56 12.87 -9.77
N ASP A 14 9.56 12.70 -10.64
CA ASP A 14 10.23 11.42 -10.94
C ASP A 14 11.14 10.92 -9.80
N ILE A 15 10.71 11.18 -8.56
CA ILE A 15 11.22 10.58 -7.35
C ILE A 15 10.47 9.27 -7.09
N GLU A 16 11.13 8.32 -6.42
CA GLU A 16 10.62 6.97 -6.11
C GLU A 16 9.15 6.96 -5.66
N ARG A 17 8.76 7.89 -4.76
CA ARG A 17 7.38 8.05 -4.29
C ARG A 17 6.39 8.33 -5.42
N GLY A 18 6.72 9.24 -6.34
CA GLY A 18 5.88 9.59 -7.48
C GLY A 18 5.73 8.43 -8.48
N GLN A 19 6.80 7.66 -8.67
CA GLN A 19 6.77 6.45 -9.48
C GLN A 19 5.84 5.39 -8.87
N LEU A 20 5.87 5.22 -7.54
CA LEU A 20 4.98 4.29 -6.84
C LEU A 20 3.50 4.70 -6.94
N ILE A 21 3.19 5.98 -6.75
CA ILE A 21 1.81 6.48 -6.94
C ILE A 21 1.36 6.25 -8.38
N THR A 22 2.24 6.50 -9.36
CA THR A 22 1.94 6.24 -10.78
C THR A 22 1.65 4.76 -11.04
N LYS A 23 2.43 3.84 -10.43
CA LYS A 23 2.15 2.40 -10.52
C LYS A 23 0.77 2.06 -9.94
N VAL A 24 0.43 2.57 -8.76
CA VAL A 24 -0.89 2.36 -8.13
C VAL A 24 -2.02 2.80 -9.05
N VAL A 25 -1.93 4.01 -9.62
CA VAL A 25 -2.95 4.55 -10.55
C VAL A 25 -3.06 3.72 -11.82
N LYS A 26 -1.94 3.23 -12.36
CA LYS A 26 -1.97 2.34 -13.54
C LYS A 26 -2.67 1.02 -13.22
N PHE A 27 -2.32 0.37 -12.11
CA PHE A 27 -2.94 -0.88 -11.69
C PHE A 27 -4.42 -0.73 -11.31
N SER A 28 -4.83 0.38 -10.69
CA SER A 28 -6.23 0.59 -10.33
C SER A 28 -7.16 0.71 -11.54
N ASN A 29 -6.64 1.11 -12.70
CA ASN A 29 -7.40 1.27 -13.93
C ASN A 29 -7.41 0.03 -14.84
N GLN A 30 -6.81 -1.09 -14.41
CA GLN A 30 -6.88 -2.35 -15.14
C GLN A 30 -8.21 -3.08 -14.88
N LYS A 31 -8.62 -3.96 -15.83
CA LYS A 31 -9.87 -4.73 -15.73
C LYS A 31 -9.94 -5.64 -14.48
N SER A 32 -8.78 -6.13 -14.02
CA SER A 32 -8.60 -6.87 -12.76
C SER A 32 -7.87 -6.02 -11.70
N GLY A 33 -8.11 -4.71 -11.74
CA GLY A 33 -7.35 -3.71 -10.99
C GLY A 33 -7.54 -3.77 -9.48
N LEU A 34 -6.79 -2.90 -8.80
CA LEU A 34 -6.83 -2.78 -7.34
C LEU A 34 -8.22 -2.32 -6.87
N SER A 35 -8.73 -2.97 -5.81
CA SER A 35 -9.92 -2.46 -5.11
C SER A 35 -9.63 -1.09 -4.47
N LYS A 36 -10.68 -0.32 -4.17
CA LYS A 36 -10.53 0.99 -3.49
C LYS A 36 -9.72 0.86 -2.19
N LEU A 37 -9.98 -0.20 -1.41
CA LEU A 37 -9.21 -0.48 -0.18
C LEU A 37 -7.74 -0.78 -0.47
N ALA A 38 -7.44 -1.53 -1.54
CA ALA A 38 -6.05 -1.81 -1.93
C ALA A 38 -5.31 -0.55 -2.39
N VAL A 39 -6.01 0.38 -3.05
CA VAL A 39 -5.48 1.71 -3.37
C VAL A 39 -5.21 2.50 -2.10
N ASP A 40 -6.18 2.59 -1.18
CA ASP A 40 -6.05 3.32 0.09
C ASP A 40 -4.84 2.82 0.90
N ILE A 41 -4.70 1.49 1.05
CA ILE A 41 -3.55 0.88 1.74
C ILE A 41 -2.24 1.25 1.04
N SER A 42 -2.20 1.14 -0.30
CA SER A 42 -0.97 1.41 -1.06
C SER A 42 -0.53 2.86 -0.91
N ILE A 43 -1.46 3.81 -1.06
CA ILE A 43 -1.18 5.25 -0.91
C ILE A 43 -0.78 5.56 0.54
N TYR A 44 -1.48 5.00 1.53
CA TYR A 44 -1.10 5.14 2.93
C TYR A 44 0.37 4.77 3.16
N LEU A 45 0.81 3.60 2.69
CA LEU A 45 2.18 3.11 2.85
C LEU A 45 3.22 3.99 2.12
N ILE A 46 2.91 4.41 0.89
CA ILE A 46 3.81 5.24 0.06
C ILE A 46 4.05 6.62 0.69
N LEU A 47 3.03 7.16 1.37
CA LEU A 47 3.10 8.46 2.03
C LEU A 47 3.70 8.40 3.44
N GLN A 48 3.90 7.21 4.02
CA GLN A 48 4.61 7.09 5.29
C GLN A 48 6.10 7.46 5.15
N GLY A 49 6.64 8.11 6.19
CA GLY A 49 8.03 8.60 6.22
C GLY A 49 8.21 9.98 5.58
N ASN A 50 9.36 10.60 5.83
CA ASN A 50 9.63 11.97 5.38
C ASN A 50 9.95 12.03 3.87
N SER A 51 11.22 12.20 3.52
CA SER A 51 11.67 12.33 2.12
C SER A 51 11.98 11.00 1.44
N ARG A 52 12.21 9.92 2.20
CA ARG A 52 12.55 8.59 1.68
C ARG A 52 11.41 7.62 1.87
N THR A 53 11.20 6.76 0.87
CA THR A 53 10.23 5.67 0.95
C THR A 53 10.69 4.65 1.98
N ILE A 54 9.80 4.28 2.90
CA ILE A 54 10.09 3.21 3.85
C ILE A 54 9.95 1.87 3.12
N LYS A 55 11.04 1.10 3.12
CA LYS A 55 11.11 -0.18 2.38
C LYS A 55 10.33 -1.31 3.05
N SER A 56 10.12 -1.26 4.37
CA SER A 56 9.43 -2.33 5.09
C SER A 56 8.66 -1.79 6.28
N PHE A 57 7.45 -2.27 6.45
CA PHE A 57 6.56 -1.97 7.56
C PHE A 57 6.23 -3.24 8.31
N PHE A 58 6.05 -3.09 9.62
CA PHE A 58 5.53 -4.14 10.49
C PHE A 58 4.36 -3.59 11.30
N PHE A 59 3.23 -4.28 11.23
CA PHE A 59 2.04 -3.98 12.03
C PHE A 59 1.76 -5.17 12.94
N LYS A 60 1.31 -4.88 14.16
CA LYS A 60 1.03 -5.91 15.17
C LYS A 60 0.01 -6.95 14.68
N ASP A 61 -1.02 -6.49 13.98
CA ASP A 61 -2.10 -7.31 13.42
C ASP A 61 -2.82 -6.56 12.29
N LEU A 62 -3.73 -7.26 11.60
CA LEU A 62 -4.53 -6.66 10.52
C LEU A 62 -5.48 -5.57 11.03
N ASP A 63 -5.96 -5.65 12.27
CA ASP A 63 -6.89 -4.65 12.83
C ASP A 63 -6.19 -3.31 13.05
N THR A 64 -4.95 -3.35 13.54
CA THR A 64 -4.10 -2.17 13.72
C THR A 64 -3.84 -1.48 12.39
N LEU A 65 -3.55 -2.26 11.34
CA LEU A 65 -3.40 -1.72 9.99
C LEU A 65 -4.73 -1.17 9.46
N ALA A 66 -5.85 -1.90 9.65
CA ALA A 66 -7.17 -1.49 9.20
C ALA A 66 -7.59 -0.14 9.79
N LYS A 67 -7.38 0.05 11.11
CA LYS A 67 -7.64 1.32 11.81
C LYS A 67 -6.83 2.46 11.21
N LYS A 68 -5.50 2.28 11.10
CA LYS A 68 -4.61 3.30 10.52
C LYS A 68 -5.00 3.69 9.09
N VAL A 69 -5.42 2.72 8.28
CA VAL A 69 -5.87 2.96 6.90
C VAL A 69 -7.23 3.64 6.88
N ALA A 70 -8.17 3.25 7.76
CA ALA A 70 -9.47 3.90 7.88
C ALA A 70 -9.32 5.37 8.28
N ASP A 71 -8.50 5.65 9.29
CA ASP A 71 -8.20 7.01 9.76
C ASP A 71 -7.57 7.85 8.63
N PHE A 72 -6.59 7.28 7.92
CA PHE A 72 -5.93 7.95 6.79
C PHE A 72 -6.89 8.25 5.62
N SER A 73 -7.80 7.33 5.32
CA SER A 73 -8.72 7.45 4.18
C SER A 73 -10.03 8.15 4.52
N GLY A 74 -10.23 8.57 5.78
CA GLY A 74 -11.46 9.19 6.25
C GLY A 74 -12.68 8.27 6.16
N ARG A 75 -12.50 6.96 6.39
CA ARG A 75 -13.60 5.99 6.38
C ARG A 75 -14.31 5.98 7.73
N ASP A 76 -15.63 6.05 7.71
CA ASP A 76 -16.46 5.92 8.92
C ASP A 76 -16.42 4.51 9.53
N THR A 77 -16.11 3.50 8.70
CA THR A 77 -16.06 2.10 9.13
C THR A 77 -14.67 1.51 8.93
N ILE A 78 -14.21 0.77 9.95
CA ILE A 78 -12.95 0.03 9.91
C ILE A 78 -13.12 -1.20 9.02
N PRO A 79 -12.27 -1.41 8.00
CA PRO A 79 -12.33 -2.59 7.15
C PRO A 79 -12.15 -3.89 7.96
N THR A 80 -12.88 -4.93 7.59
CA THR A 80 -12.75 -6.25 8.23
C THR A 80 -11.41 -6.91 7.92
N LYS A 81 -10.97 -7.85 8.78
CA LYS A 81 -9.74 -8.65 8.54
C LYS A 81 -9.75 -9.36 7.18
N GLY A 82 -10.89 -9.90 6.78
CA GLY A 82 -11.06 -10.57 5.49
C GLY A 82 -10.83 -9.60 4.33
N ALA A 83 -11.47 -8.43 4.36
CA ALA A 83 -11.30 -7.40 3.36
C ALA A 83 -9.84 -6.90 3.28
N MET A 84 -9.21 -6.68 4.43
CA MET A 84 -7.79 -6.32 4.50
C MET A 84 -6.89 -7.40 3.90
N SER A 85 -7.10 -8.67 4.25
CA SER A 85 -6.29 -9.77 3.71
C SER A 85 -6.41 -9.87 2.19
N LEU A 86 -7.62 -9.76 1.64
CA LEU A 86 -7.85 -9.78 0.20
C LEU A 86 -7.19 -8.58 -0.50
N ALA A 87 -7.30 -7.38 0.07
CA ALA A 87 -6.66 -6.19 -0.45
C ALA A 87 -5.12 -6.33 -0.45
N LEU A 88 -4.53 -6.83 0.63
CA LEU A 88 -3.08 -7.05 0.72
C LEU A 88 -2.56 -8.10 -0.27
N LYS A 89 -3.33 -9.17 -0.50
CA LYS A 89 -3.01 -10.15 -1.56
C LYS A 89 -3.04 -9.52 -2.94
N SER A 90 -4.05 -8.69 -3.23
CA SER A 90 -4.14 -7.95 -4.49
C SER A 90 -2.95 -7.00 -4.70
N ILE A 91 -2.53 -6.29 -3.66
CA ILE A 91 -1.32 -5.43 -3.68
C ILE A 91 -0.05 -6.24 -3.95
N SER A 92 0.06 -7.45 -3.39
CA SER A 92 1.19 -8.35 -3.64
C SER A 92 1.21 -8.87 -5.07
N ASN A 93 0.05 -9.25 -5.60
CA ASN A 93 -0.07 -9.70 -6.99
C ASN A 93 0.23 -8.59 -7.99
N ALA A 94 -0.03 -7.33 -7.62
CA ALA A 94 0.35 -6.15 -8.41
C ALA A 94 1.82 -5.75 -8.23
N GLU A 95 2.62 -6.54 -7.50
CA GLU A 95 4.04 -6.29 -7.24
C GLU A 95 4.33 -4.90 -6.67
N LEU A 96 3.42 -4.36 -5.85
CA LEU A 96 3.63 -3.07 -5.17
C LEU A 96 4.31 -3.28 -3.81
N TYR A 97 3.74 -4.17 -3.01
CA TYR A 97 4.28 -4.58 -1.72
C TYR A 97 4.08 -6.07 -1.52
N LYS A 98 5.11 -6.76 -1.05
CA LYS A 98 5.02 -8.14 -0.59
C LYS A 98 4.38 -8.19 0.79
N TYR A 99 3.27 -8.92 0.89
CA TYR A 99 2.57 -9.21 2.14
C TYR A 99 2.97 -10.56 2.71
N SER A 100 3.40 -10.57 3.97
CA SER A 100 3.67 -11.79 4.76
C SER A 100 3.17 -11.66 6.19
N ILE A 101 2.92 -12.81 6.83
CA ILE A 101 2.61 -12.91 8.25
C ILE A 101 3.85 -13.45 8.97
N ASP A 102 4.63 -12.56 9.57
CA ASP A 102 5.95 -12.88 10.12
C ASP A 102 6.07 -12.50 11.60
N LEU A 103 7.09 -13.02 12.26
CA LEU A 103 7.50 -12.52 13.57
C LEU A 103 8.15 -11.14 13.43
N PRO A 104 8.04 -10.28 14.46
CA PRO A 104 8.72 -9.00 14.49
C PRO A 104 10.24 -9.20 14.44
N VAL A 105 10.95 -8.30 13.76
CA VAL A 105 12.43 -8.33 13.70
C VAL A 105 13.02 -8.12 15.10
N LYS A 106 12.39 -7.27 15.91
CA LYS A 106 12.78 -6.99 17.30
C LYS A 106 11.84 -7.71 18.25
N ARG A 107 11.99 -9.04 18.37
CA ARG A 107 11.16 -9.87 19.27
C ARG A 107 11.17 -9.35 20.71
N GLU A 108 12.34 -8.91 21.18
CA GLU A 108 12.51 -8.33 22.52
C GLU A 108 11.59 -7.12 22.80
N LYS A 109 11.22 -6.34 21.77
CA LYS A 109 10.38 -5.14 21.93
C LYS A 109 8.90 -5.38 21.66
N HIS A 110 8.56 -6.45 20.94
CA HIS A 110 7.22 -6.66 20.38
C HIS A 110 6.61 -8.03 20.70
N GLY A 111 7.34 -8.90 21.41
CA GLY A 111 6.95 -10.26 21.77
C GLY A 111 6.97 -11.24 20.59
N ASP A 112 6.51 -12.48 20.83
CA ASP A 112 6.48 -13.58 19.86
C ASP A 112 5.19 -13.65 19.04
N ARG A 113 4.42 -12.57 18.97
CA ARG A 113 3.18 -12.55 18.19
C ARG A 113 3.48 -12.27 16.73
N ARG A 114 3.01 -13.16 15.84
CA ARG A 114 3.06 -12.95 14.39
C ARG A 114 2.23 -11.72 14.03
N GLY A 115 2.82 -10.84 13.23
CA GLY A 115 2.19 -9.63 12.72
C GLY A 115 2.20 -9.56 11.21
N VAL A 116 1.77 -8.43 10.68
CA VAL A 116 1.69 -8.16 9.24
C VAL A 116 2.95 -7.43 8.81
N ARG A 117 3.73 -8.04 7.92
CA ARG A 117 4.87 -7.41 7.27
C ARG A 117 4.52 -7.03 5.85
N LEU A 118 4.87 -5.80 5.48
CA LEU A 118 4.71 -5.27 4.13
C LEU A 118 6.05 -4.74 3.67
N THR A 119 6.61 -5.32 2.61
CA THR A 119 7.92 -4.93 2.08
C THR A 119 7.75 -4.43 0.65
N LEU A 120 8.30 -3.25 0.35
CA LEU A 120 8.27 -2.69 -0.99
C LEU A 120 8.87 -3.69 -1.98
N SER A 121 8.15 -3.98 -3.05
CA SER A 121 8.67 -4.83 -4.13
C SER A 121 9.79 -4.11 -4.88
N LYS A 122 10.85 -4.84 -5.21
CA LYS A 122 12.02 -4.29 -5.93
C LYS A 122 11.66 -3.86 -7.34
#